data_AF-A0A9P7ELA3-F1
#
_entry.id   AF-A0A9P7ELA3-F1
#
_cell.length_a   1.000
_cell.length_b   1.000
_cell.length_c   1.000
_cell.angle_alpha   90.00
_cell.angle_beta   90.00
_cell.angle_gamma   90.00
#
_symmetry.space_group_name_H-M   'P 1'
#
loop_
_entity.id
_entity.type
_entity.pdbx_description
1 polymer ?
#
loop_
_entity_poly.entity_id
_entity_poly.type
_entity_poly.pdbx_seq_one_letter_code
_entity_poly.pdbx_strand_id
1 'polypeptide(L)' 'MNKMLTNCALAMLIDSGLPKTYWSHAFCTASYLIACGPALGIKGQTLFEKLTSCKVNILGLRAFGCRAYSLIPKDQ' A
#
# COMPACT_ATOMS: atom_id res chain seq x y z
N MET A 1 -0.92 16.89 -2.30
CA MET A 1 -0.56 15.48 -2.05
C MET A 1 -1.09 14.93 -0.73
N ASN A 2 -0.99 15.65 0.40
CA ASN A 2 -1.40 15.13 1.71
C ASN A 2 -2.89 14.74 1.81
N LYS A 3 -3.79 15.48 1.15
CA LYS A 3 -5.24 15.16 1.12
C LYS A 3 -5.57 13.87 0.36
N MET A 4 -4.81 13.55 -0.68
CA MET A 4 -5.05 12.34 -1.49
C MET A 4 -4.69 11.09 -0.69
N LEU A 5 -3.55 11.14 0.01
CA LEU A 5 -3.10 10.06 0.88
C LEU A 5 -4.10 9.79 2.02
N THR A 6 -4.56 10.85 2.72
CA THR A 6 -5.56 10.71 3.78
C THR A 6 -6.86 10.13 3.27
N ASN A 7 -7.35 10.59 2.11
CA ASN A 7 -8.60 10.08 1.54
C ASN A 7 -8.48 8.61 1.11
N CYS A 8 -7.37 8.22 0.48
CA CYS A 8 -7.12 6.82 0.12
C CYS A 8 -7.07 5.92 1.35
N ALA A 9 -6.33 6.32 2.40
CA ALA A 9 -6.23 5.54 3.63
C ALA A 9 -7.59 5.41 4.34
N LEU A 10 -8.38 6.50 4.39
CA LEU A 10 -9.76 6.49 4.93
C LEU A 10 -10.66 5.55 4.14
N ALA A 11 -10.65 5.65 2.81
CA ALA A 11 -11.47 4.83 1.94
C ALA A 11 -11.14 3.34 2.12
N MET A 12 -9.86 2.97 2.14
CA MET A 12 -9.42 1.58 2.38
C MET A 12 -9.86 1.07 3.75
N LEU A 13 -9.77 1.90 4.79
CA LEU A 13 -10.17 1.49 6.13
C LEU A 13 -11.70 1.29 6.22
N ILE A 14 -12.48 2.20 5.62
CA ILE A 14 -13.95 2.10 5.58
C ILE A 14 -14.38 0.86 4.78
N ASP A 15 -13.79 0.63 3.62
CA ASP A 15 -14.09 -0.50 2.72
C ASP A 15 -13.77 -1.85 3.37
N SER A 16 -12.62 -1.94 4.07
CA SER A 16 -12.21 -3.18 4.73
C SER A 16 -13.01 -3.55 5.97
N GLY A 17 -13.77 -2.62 6.56
CA GLY A 17 -14.48 -2.82 7.83
C GLY A 17 -13.57 -3.07 9.03
N LEU A 18 -12.26 -2.79 8.91
CA LEU A 18 -11.29 -3.00 9.98
C LEU A 18 -11.36 -1.91 11.07
N PRO A 19 -10.98 -2.24 12.32
CA PRO A 19 -10.92 -1.25 13.39
C PRO A 19 -9.86 -0.18 13.11
N LYS A 20 -10.06 1.02 13.69
CA LYS A 20 -9.15 2.17 13.55
C LYS A 20 -7.71 1.92 13.99
N THR A 21 -7.44 0.85 14.74
CA THR A 21 -6.09 0.41 15.09
C THR A 21 -5.22 0.12 13.87
N TYR A 22 -5.83 -0.24 12.73
CA TYR A 22 -5.12 -0.48 11.46
C TYR A 22 -4.84 0.78 10.64
N TRP A 23 -5.12 1.97 11.18
CA TRP A 23 -4.93 3.25 10.47
C TRP A 23 -3.51 3.44 9.92
N SER A 24 -2.49 3.13 10.71
CA SER A 24 -1.09 3.22 10.28
C SER A 24 -0.79 2.31 9.10
N HIS A 25 -1.36 1.11 9.10
CA HIS A 25 -1.19 0.14 8.02
C HIS A 25 -1.90 0.60 6.75
N ALA A 26 -3.13 1.12 6.86
CA ALA A 26 -3.85 1.73 5.75
C ALA A 26 -3.08 2.90 5.13
N PHE A 27 -2.45 3.73 5.96
CA PHE A 27 -1.62 4.85 5.52
C PHE A 27 -0.38 4.38 4.75
N CYS A 28 0.32 3.37 5.25
CA CYS A 28 1.47 2.76 4.56
C CYS A 28 1.07 2.11 3.24
N THR A 29 -0.06 1.40 3.19
CA THR A 29 -0.57 0.82 1.95
C THR A 29 -0.95 1.92 0.94
N ALA A 30 -1.62 2.98 1.38
CA ALA A 30 -1.99 4.09 0.53
C ALA A 30 -0.77 4.85 -0.01
N SER A 31 0.27 5.07 0.82
CA SER A 31 1.49 5.73 0.36
C SER A 31 2.24 4.86 -0.65
N TYR A 32 2.30 3.55 -0.41
CA TYR A 32 2.87 2.59 -1.35
C TYR A 32 2.11 2.60 -2.69
N LEU A 33 0.78 2.56 -2.67
CA LEU A 33 -0.05 2.60 -3.88
C LEU A 33 0.13 3.90 -4.67
N ILE A 34 0.23 5.03 -3.98
CA ILE A 34 0.50 6.32 -4.62
C ILE A 34 1.90 6.33 -5.23
N ALA A 35 2.89 5.75 -4.55
CA ALA A 35 4.24 5.61 -5.08
C ALA A 35 4.32 4.61 -6.24
N CYS A 36 3.41 3.63 -6.29
CA CYS A 36 3.27 2.64 -7.36
C CYS A 36 2.37 3.12 -8.51
N GLY A 37 1.65 4.23 -8.34
CA GLY A 37 0.82 4.80 -9.38
C GLY A 37 1.67 5.53 -10.44
N PRO A 38 1.18 5.63 -11.69
CA PRO A 38 1.80 6.50 -12.68
C PRO A 38 1.63 7.95 -12.21
N ALA A 39 2.69 8.55 -11.68
CA ALA A 39 2.67 9.98 -11.36
C ALA A 39 2.65 10.74 -12.70
N LEU A 40 1.59 11.52 -12.94
CA LEU A 40 1.48 12.43 -14.08
C LEU A 40 2.74 13.31 -14.12
N GLY A 41 3.60 13.09 -15.12
CA GLY A 41 4.88 13.80 -15.27
C GLY A 41 6.14 12.91 -15.23
N ILE A 42 6.03 11.64 -14.84
CA ILE A 42 7.14 10.68 -14.95
C ILE A 42 6.86 9.81 -16.17
N LYS A 43 7.71 9.92 -17.20
CA LYS A 43 7.62 9.25 -18.51
C LYS A 43 7.56 7.72 -18.41
N GLY A 44 6.42 7.16 -18.00
CA GLY A 44 6.20 5.71 -17.90
C GLY A 44 6.95 5.00 -16.77
N GLN A 45 7.59 5.73 -15.85
CA GLN A 45 8.23 5.15 -14.67
C GLN A 45 7.46 5.49 -13.41
N THR A 46 7.52 4.59 -12.44
CA THR A 46 6.79 4.74 -11.19
C THR A 46 7.60 5.56 -10.19
N LEU A 47 6.94 6.33 -9.31
CA LEU A 47 7.64 7.17 -8.33
C LEU A 47 8.55 6.32 -7.40
N PHE A 48 8.08 5.12 -7.07
CA PHE A 48 8.83 4.10 -6.32
C PHE A 48 10.11 3.66 -7.05
N GLU A 49 10.05 3.43 -8.35
CA GLU A 49 11.23 3.03 -9.14
C GLU A 49 12.26 4.16 -9.17
N LYS A 50 11.81 5.41 -9.25
CA LYS A 50 12.70 6.58 -9.24
C LYS A 50 13.32 6.82 -7.86
N LEU A 51 12.59 6.52 -6.77
CA LEU A 51 13.05 6.76 -5.40
C LEU A 51 13.94 5.62 -4.88
N THR A 52 13.63 4.38 -5.23
CA THR A 52 14.25 3.19 -4.67
C THR A 52 15.16 2.46 -5.67
N SER A 53 15.18 2.90 -6.94
CA SER A 53 15.91 2.24 -8.05
C SER A 53 15.56 0.76 -8.24
N CYS A 54 14.46 0.31 -7.63
CA CYS A 54 13.96 -1.05 -7.67
C CYS A 54 12.62 -1.07 -8.38
N LYS A 55 12.45 -2.04 -9.28
CA LYS A 55 11.18 -2.26 -9.98
C LYS A 55 10.08 -2.59 -8.99
N VAL A 56 8.91 -1.97 -9.14
CA VAL A 56 7.75 -2.28 -8.30
C VAL A 56 7.35 -3.73 -8.53
N ASN A 57 7.38 -4.55 -7.48
CA ASN A 57 6.82 -5.89 -7.51
C ASN A 57 5.36 -5.88 -7.04
N ILE A 58 4.42 -5.79 -7.98
CA ILE A 58 2.98 -5.81 -7.71
C ILE A 58 2.41 -7.23 -7.49
N LEU A 59 3.20 -8.29 -7.68
CA LEU A 59 2.70 -9.68 -7.57
C LEU A 59 2.19 -10.01 -6.16
N GLY A 60 2.69 -9.31 -5.13
CA GLY A 60 2.26 -9.48 -3.74
C GLY A 60 1.10 -8.57 -3.31
N LEU A 61 0.59 -7.71 -4.19
CA LEU A 61 -0.45 -6.75 -3.82
C LEU A 61 -1.80 -7.47 -3.61
N ARG A 62 -2.46 -7.20 -2.49
CA ARG A 62 -3.81 -7.70 -2.17
C ARG A 62 -4.71 -6.58 -1.69
N ALA A 63 -6.02 -6.80 -1.74
CA ALA A 63 -7.00 -5.88 -1.17
C ALA A 63 -6.71 -5.63 0.31
N PHE A 64 -6.81 -4.37 0.75
CA PHE A 64 -6.62 -4.02 2.15
C PHE A 64 -7.70 -4.71 3.01
N GLY A 65 -7.29 -5.39 4.08
CA GLY A 65 -8.20 -6.22 4.88
C GLY A 65 -8.42 -7.64 4.37
N CYS A 66 -7.67 -8.10 3.36
CA CYS A 66 -7.69 -9.51 2.99
C CYS A 66 -7.23 -10.41 4.15
N ARG A 67 -7.73 -11.66 4.18
CA ARG A 67 -7.25 -12.68 5.13
C ARG A 67 -5.74 -12.89 4.97
N ALA A 68 -5.01 -12.72 6.06
CA ALA A 68 -3.58 -12.96 6.16
C ALA A 68 -3.31 -14.07 7.19
N TYR A 69 -2.30 -14.89 6.94
CA TYR A 69 -1.87 -15.96 7.83
C TYR A 69 -0.48 -15.64 8.36
N SER A 70 -0.28 -15.79 9.67
CA SER A 70 1.04 -15.67 10.27
C SER A 70 1.86 -16.92 9.95
N LEU A 71 3.10 -16.72 9.50
CA LEU A 71 4.05 -17.82 9.35
C LEU A 71 4.47 -18.29 10.74
N ILE A 72 4.04 -19.49 11.13
CA ILE A 72 4.50 -20.13 12.37
C ILE A 72 5.84 -20.82 12.04
N PRO A 73 6.96 -20.45 12.69
CA PRO A 73 8.23 -21.14 12.49
C PRO A 73 8.06 -22.61 12.89
N LYS A 74 8.59 -23.53 12.07
CA LYS A 74 8.62 -24.94 12.43
C LYS A 74 9.60 -25.11 13.59
N ASP A 75 9.16 -25.77 14.66
CA ASP A 75 10.03 -26.23 15.73
C ASP A 75 11.11 -27.14 15.13
N GLN A 76 12.37 -26.88 15.46
CA GLN A 76 13.53 -27.58 14.92
C GLN A 76 13.71 -28.96 15.58
#